data_AF-A0A916K415-F1
#
_entry.id   AF-A0A916K415-F1
#
_cell.length_a   1.000
_cell.length_b   1.000
_cell.length_c   1.000
_cell.angle_alpha   90.00
_cell.angle_beta   90.00
_cell.angle_gamma   90.00
#
_symmetry.space_group_name_H-M   'P 1'
#
loop_
_entity.id
_entity.type
_entity.pdbx_description
1 polymer ?
#
loop_
_entity_poly.entity_id
_entity_poly.type
_entity_poly.pdbx_seq_one_letter_code
_entity_poly.pdbx_strand_id
1 'polypeptide(L)'
;MEHTHHGCGAMGETGMRDIPLCAPLQQLKQEHIPLRKAMDRFHAAAAEIVAAADKDYRDAFAALRDQVAAFAIELEAHAWKEDDGLFPMMARYIGRAFGPIAVMEHEHRQAEQLLGTFLDSAGAAGDRIDQETAQELAGYAVQAYLVLTQHFDKEENVLFPMAERMLSPEEKDQLHGMMQELLN
;
A
#
# COMPACT_ATOMS: atom_id res chain seq x y z
N MET A 1 -26.25 51.60 -9.16
CA MET A 1 -24.81 51.88 -9.29
C MET A 1 -24.16 51.20 -8.09
N GLU A 2 -24.00 49.89 -8.23
CA GLU A 2 -22.73 49.17 -8.40
C GLU A 2 -22.29 48.54 -7.08
N HIS A 3 -22.64 47.26 -6.92
CA HIS A 3 -22.13 46.39 -5.88
C HIS A 3 -20.83 45.76 -6.39
N THR A 4 -19.69 46.18 -5.84
CA THR A 4 -18.39 45.53 -6.08
C THR A 4 -18.22 44.38 -5.11
N HIS A 5 -18.52 43.17 -5.57
CA HIS A 5 -18.20 41.93 -4.87
C HIS A 5 -16.68 41.68 -5.00
N HIS A 6 -15.96 41.78 -3.88
CA HIS A 6 -14.55 41.38 -3.81
C HIS A 6 -14.47 39.86 -3.90
N GLY A 7 -13.98 39.36 -5.04
CA GLY A 7 -13.59 37.97 -5.21
C GLY A 7 -12.34 37.66 -4.39
N CYS A 8 -12.47 36.84 -3.37
CA CYS A 8 -11.35 36.21 -2.68
C CYS A 8 -10.92 35.01 -3.51
N GLY A 9 -9.66 35.02 -3.96
CA GLY A 9 -9.09 34.03 -4.87
C GLY A 9 -9.11 32.62 -4.28
N ALA A 10 -9.70 31.69 -5.03
CA ALA A 10 -9.46 30.27 -4.85
C ALA A 10 -7.98 30.00 -5.17
N MET A 11 -7.19 29.69 -4.14
CA MET A 11 -5.87 29.09 -4.32
C MET A 11 -6.09 27.74 -5.02
N GLY A 12 -5.48 27.58 -6.20
CA GLY A 12 -5.66 26.42 -7.05
C GLY A 12 -5.13 25.15 -6.40
N GLU A 13 -6.04 24.24 -6.03
CA GLU A 13 -5.74 22.83 -5.69
C GLU A 13 -5.42 21.98 -6.94
N THR A 14 -5.33 22.60 -8.11
CA THR A 14 -5.27 21.94 -9.42
C THR A 14 -3.86 21.52 -9.86
N GLY A 15 -2.82 21.81 -9.07
CA GLY A 15 -1.43 21.62 -9.50
C GLY A 15 -0.75 20.32 -9.07
N MET A 16 -1.39 19.51 -8.22
CA MET A 16 -0.67 18.43 -7.51
C MET A 16 -0.57 17.11 -8.27
N ARG A 17 -1.55 16.79 -9.14
CA ARG A 17 -1.80 15.42 -9.62
C ARG A 17 -1.13 15.01 -10.94
N ASP A 18 -0.69 15.97 -11.76
CA ASP A 18 -0.26 15.70 -13.15
C ASP A 18 1.18 16.15 -13.44
N ILE A 19 2.11 15.95 -12.49
CA ILE A 19 3.53 16.17 -12.78
C ILE A 19 4.19 14.85 -13.26
N PRO A 20 5.02 14.88 -14.31
CA PRO A 20 5.83 13.73 -14.69
C PRO A 20 6.76 13.34 -13.52
N LEU A 21 6.75 12.06 -13.16
CA LEU A 21 7.63 11.51 -12.12
C LEU A 21 8.99 11.12 -12.73
N CYS A 22 10.06 11.26 -11.95
CA CYS A 22 11.36 10.70 -12.29
C CYS A 22 11.30 9.16 -12.33
N ALA A 23 12.29 8.54 -12.97
CA ALA A 23 12.32 7.09 -13.19
C ALA A 23 12.07 6.23 -11.94
N PRO A 24 12.73 6.44 -10.77
CA PRO A 24 12.48 5.62 -9.59
C PRO A 24 11.07 5.80 -8.99
N LEU A 25 10.53 7.02 -8.95
CA LEU A 25 9.16 7.26 -8.47
C LEU A 25 8.12 6.67 -9.42
N GLN A 26 8.39 6.75 -10.73
CA GLN A 26 7.56 6.12 -11.74
C GLN A 26 7.59 4.59 -11.64
N GLN A 27 8.74 4.01 -11.26
CA GLN A 27 8.87 2.57 -11.00
C GLN A 27 8.01 2.15 -9.81
N LEU A 28 8.11 2.81 -8.64
CA LEU A 28 7.28 2.53 -7.47
C LEU A 28 5.78 2.55 -7.83
N LYS A 29 5.34 3.61 -8.51
CA LYS A 29 3.96 3.72 -8.99
C LYS A 29 3.55 2.59 -9.96
N GLN A 30 4.47 2.08 -10.77
CA GLN A 30 4.18 0.96 -11.68
C GLN A 30 4.07 -0.38 -10.95
N GLU A 31 4.82 -0.57 -9.86
CA GLU A 31 4.73 -1.76 -9.00
C GLU A 31 3.36 -1.89 -8.33
N HIS A 32 2.63 -0.78 -8.15
CA HIS A 32 1.24 -0.83 -7.65
C HIS A 32 0.30 -1.58 -8.59
N ILE A 33 0.57 -1.66 -9.90
CA ILE A 33 -0.33 -2.33 -10.86
C ILE A 33 -0.45 -3.83 -10.57
N PRO A 34 0.65 -4.62 -10.52
CA PRO A 34 0.57 -6.02 -10.14
C PRO A 34 0.11 -6.21 -8.68
N LEU A 35 0.52 -5.33 -7.75
CA LEU A 35 0.09 -5.40 -6.34
C LEU A 35 -1.42 -5.25 -6.19
N ARG A 36 -2.04 -4.25 -6.83
CA ARG A 36 -3.50 -4.06 -6.84
C ARG A 36 -4.23 -5.26 -7.44
N LYS A 37 -3.71 -5.86 -8.50
CA LYS A 37 -4.29 -7.10 -9.06
C LYS A 37 -4.21 -8.28 -8.09
N ALA A 38 -3.13 -8.41 -7.34
CA ALA A 38 -3.02 -9.42 -6.30
C ALA A 38 -3.99 -9.14 -5.15
N MET A 39 -4.12 -7.88 -4.74
CA MET A 39 -5.09 -7.40 -3.76
C MET A 39 -6.53 -7.73 -4.12
N ASP A 40 -6.95 -7.39 -5.34
CA ASP A 40 -8.31 -7.66 -5.80
C ASP A 40 -8.63 -9.17 -5.78
N ARG A 41 -7.65 -10.02 -6.13
CA ARG A 41 -7.82 -11.48 -6.12
C ARG A 41 -8.01 -12.02 -4.70
N PHE A 42 -7.11 -11.71 -3.77
CA PHE A 42 -7.24 -12.24 -2.41
C PHE A 42 -8.46 -11.63 -1.70
N HIS A 43 -8.78 -10.36 -1.98
CA HIS A 43 -9.94 -9.71 -1.38
C HIS A 43 -11.25 -10.38 -1.83
N ALA A 44 -11.38 -10.70 -3.13
CA ALA A 44 -12.54 -11.43 -3.62
C ALA A 44 -12.69 -12.81 -2.92
N ALA A 45 -11.60 -13.57 -2.82
CA ALA A 45 -11.61 -14.86 -2.12
C ALA A 45 -11.97 -14.72 -0.63
N ALA A 46 -11.41 -13.72 0.06
CA ALA A 46 -11.70 -13.46 1.46
C ALA A 46 -13.17 -13.05 1.68
N ALA A 47 -13.71 -12.16 0.83
CA ALA A 47 -15.09 -11.73 0.89
C ALA A 47 -16.08 -12.90 0.69
N GLU A 48 -15.77 -13.83 -0.22
CA GLU A 48 -16.57 -15.03 -0.41
C GLU A 48 -16.60 -15.93 0.83
N ILE A 49 -15.46 -16.13 1.50
CA ILE A 49 -15.37 -16.93 2.74
C ILE A 49 -16.18 -16.27 3.86
N VAL A 50 -16.03 -14.95 4.04
CA VAL A 50 -16.79 -14.17 5.03
C VAL A 50 -18.30 -14.27 4.79
N ALA A 51 -18.75 -14.24 3.54
CA ALA A 51 -20.17 -14.28 3.18
C ALA A 51 -20.78 -15.70 3.15
N ALA A 52 -19.97 -16.75 3.14
CA ALA A 52 -20.45 -18.11 2.97
C ALA A 52 -21.14 -18.66 4.22
N ALA A 53 -22.40 -19.11 4.07
CA ALA A 53 -23.06 -20.03 4.99
C ALA A 53 -23.09 -21.42 4.35
N ASP A 54 -22.63 -22.45 5.06
CA ASP A 54 -22.69 -23.87 4.66
C ASP A 54 -22.08 -24.24 3.29
N LYS A 55 -20.98 -23.60 2.88
CA LYS A 55 -20.20 -24.01 1.70
C LYS A 55 -18.90 -24.69 2.12
N ASP A 56 -18.34 -25.50 1.21
CA ASP A 56 -16.98 -26.00 1.38
C ASP A 56 -15.98 -24.84 1.28
N TYR A 57 -15.56 -24.35 2.44
CA TYR A 57 -14.68 -23.19 2.60
C TYR A 57 -13.19 -23.57 2.64
N ARG A 58 -12.86 -24.86 2.80
CA ARG A 58 -11.49 -25.30 3.09
C ARG A 58 -10.56 -25.06 1.91
N ASP A 59 -10.99 -25.45 0.71
CA ASP A 59 -10.22 -25.24 -0.52
C ASP A 59 -10.08 -23.74 -0.83
N ALA A 60 -11.16 -22.97 -0.62
CA ALA A 60 -11.14 -21.52 -0.79
C ALA A 60 -10.19 -20.83 0.20
N PHE A 61 -10.19 -21.27 1.47
CA PHE A 61 -9.31 -20.75 2.51
C PHE A 61 -7.84 -21.11 2.26
N ALA A 62 -7.55 -22.33 1.81
CA ALA A 62 -6.21 -22.71 1.39
C ALA A 62 -5.71 -21.86 0.21
N ALA A 63 -6.57 -21.64 -0.79
CA ALA A 63 -6.25 -20.76 -1.90
C ALA A 63 -6.03 -19.30 -1.46
N LEU A 64 -6.85 -18.79 -0.52
CA LEU A 64 -6.66 -17.47 0.06
C LEU A 64 -5.29 -17.37 0.76
N ARG A 65 -4.92 -18.37 1.56
CA ARG A 65 -3.62 -18.43 2.24
C ARG A 65 -2.47 -18.29 1.25
N ASP A 66 -2.49 -19.07 0.19
CA ASP A 66 -1.41 -19.07 -0.81
C ASP A 66 -1.35 -17.73 -1.58
N GLN A 67 -2.51 -17.13 -1.87
CA GLN A 67 -2.58 -15.80 -2.49
C GLN A 67 -2.03 -14.69 -1.59
N VAL A 68 -2.39 -14.69 -0.31
CA VAL A 68 -1.90 -13.69 0.67
C VAL A 68 -0.41 -13.87 0.92
N ALA A 69 0.09 -15.10 1.00
CA ALA A 69 1.52 -15.37 1.20
C ALA A 69 2.35 -14.84 0.01
N ALA A 70 1.91 -15.11 -1.22
CA ALA A 70 2.57 -14.58 -2.40
C ALA A 70 2.51 -13.04 -2.45
N PHE A 71 1.36 -12.46 -2.10
CA PHE A 71 1.20 -11.01 -2.05
C PHE A 71 2.12 -10.34 -1.00
N ALA A 72 2.22 -10.92 0.20
CA ALA A 72 3.02 -10.36 1.28
C ALA A 72 4.50 -10.22 0.90
N ILE A 73 5.05 -11.21 0.18
CA ILE A 73 6.44 -11.17 -0.32
C ILE A 73 6.65 -9.99 -1.29
N GLU A 74 5.74 -9.82 -2.25
CA GLU A 74 5.83 -8.74 -3.23
C GLU A 74 5.62 -7.36 -2.58
N LEU A 75 4.70 -7.27 -1.62
CA LEU A 75 4.45 -6.04 -0.86
C LEU A 75 5.66 -5.66 0.01
N GLU A 76 6.30 -6.62 0.67
CA GLU A 76 7.50 -6.39 1.48
C GLU A 76 8.64 -5.83 0.62
N ALA A 77 8.88 -6.40 -0.56
CA ALA A 77 9.89 -5.93 -1.49
C ALA A 77 9.61 -4.50 -2.01
N HIS A 78 8.34 -4.13 -2.16
CA HIS A 78 7.92 -2.79 -2.51
C HIS A 78 8.13 -1.82 -1.35
N ALA A 79 7.58 -2.13 -0.18
CA ALA A 79 7.66 -1.32 1.03
C ALA A 79 9.12 -1.07 1.46
N TRP A 80 10.02 -2.04 1.27
CA TRP A 80 11.45 -1.86 1.54
C TRP A 80 12.06 -0.70 0.74
N LYS A 81 11.73 -0.57 -0.55
CA LYS A 81 12.26 0.52 -1.40
C LYS A 81 11.81 1.88 -0.91
N GLU A 82 10.66 1.92 -0.23
CA GLU A 82 10.09 3.12 0.33
C GLU A 82 10.67 3.40 1.71
N ASP A 83 10.60 2.44 2.64
CA ASP A 83 11.03 2.57 4.03
C ASP A 83 12.54 2.79 4.19
N ASP A 84 13.36 2.13 3.37
CA ASP A 84 14.83 2.24 3.40
C ASP A 84 15.40 3.15 2.31
N GLY A 85 14.62 3.43 1.26
CA GLY A 85 15.03 4.31 0.15
C GLY A 85 14.37 5.67 0.21
N LEU A 86 13.12 5.75 -0.24
CA LEU A 86 12.42 7.03 -0.47
C LEU A 86 12.17 7.83 0.82
N PHE A 87 11.61 7.20 1.86
CA PHE A 87 11.17 7.86 3.08
C PHE A 87 12.33 8.49 3.86
N PRO A 88 13.51 7.85 4.04
CA PRO A 88 14.66 8.49 4.66
C PRO A 88 15.12 9.76 3.92
N MET A 89 15.06 9.74 2.58
CA MET A 89 15.43 10.90 1.77
C MET A 89 14.42 12.05 1.96
N MET A 90 13.12 11.76 1.89
CA MET A 90 12.08 12.76 2.15
C MET A 90 12.14 13.31 3.59
N ALA A 91 12.41 12.46 4.57
CA ALA A 91 12.47 12.83 5.98
C ALA A 91 13.56 13.89 6.27
N ARG A 92 14.60 14.02 5.44
CA ARG A 92 15.60 15.08 5.55
C ARG A 92 15.01 16.49 5.37
N TYR A 93 13.89 16.59 4.65
CA TYR A 93 13.24 17.85 4.31
C TYR A 93 12.03 18.14 5.18
N ILE A 94 11.23 17.13 5.51
CA ILE A 94 9.94 17.29 6.22
C ILE A 94 9.91 16.66 7.61
N GLY A 95 11.01 16.02 8.02
CA GLY A 95 11.07 15.24 9.26
C GLY A 95 10.40 13.87 9.13
N ARG A 96 10.71 12.98 10.08
CA ARG A 96 10.19 11.60 10.15
C ARG A 96 9.12 11.41 11.21
N ALA A 97 9.26 12.10 12.35
CA ALA A 97 8.48 11.82 13.56
C ALA A 97 6.99 12.22 13.48
N PHE A 98 6.67 13.19 12.62
CA PHE A 98 5.31 13.71 12.46
C PHE A 98 5.06 14.03 10.97
N GLY A 99 3.81 13.89 10.52
CA GLY A 99 3.42 14.21 9.15
C GLY A 99 3.33 12.98 8.25
N PRO A 100 3.45 13.15 6.92
CA PRO A 100 3.07 12.11 5.96
C PRO A 100 3.91 10.85 6.10
N ILE A 101 5.23 10.95 6.30
CA ILE A 101 6.10 9.76 6.46
C ILE A 101 5.68 8.91 7.66
N ALA A 102 5.38 9.52 8.82
CA ALA A 102 4.93 8.78 9.99
C ALA A 102 3.61 8.02 9.76
N VAL A 103 2.71 8.59 8.95
CA VAL A 103 1.45 7.95 8.56
C VAL A 103 1.71 6.77 7.64
N MET A 104 2.55 6.94 6.62
CA MET A 104 2.90 5.88 5.67
C MET A 104 3.53 4.67 6.38
N GLU A 105 4.55 4.90 7.21
CA GLU A 105 5.21 3.85 7.97
C GLU A 105 4.27 3.16 8.97
N HIS A 106 3.29 3.89 9.53
CA HIS A 106 2.27 3.29 10.39
C HIS A 106 1.36 2.36 9.60
N GLU A 107 0.96 2.75 8.39
CA GLU A 107 0.10 1.94 7.53
C GLU A 107 0.83 0.72 6.96
N HIS A 108 2.13 0.82 6.66
CA HIS A 108 2.98 -0.35 6.38
C HIS A 108 2.91 -1.38 7.51
N ARG A 109 3.23 -0.95 8.75
CA ARG A 109 3.18 -1.82 9.93
C ARG A 109 1.78 -2.40 10.18
N GLN A 110 0.74 -1.62 9.94
CA GLN A 110 -0.63 -2.09 10.09
C GLN A 110 -0.96 -3.18 9.06
N ALA A 111 -0.61 -2.97 7.79
CA ALA A 111 -0.82 -3.96 6.74
C ALA A 111 -0.01 -5.23 7.01
N GLU A 112 1.27 -5.10 7.37
CA GLU A 112 2.16 -6.20 7.75
C GLU A 112 1.55 -7.01 8.90
N GLN A 113 1.09 -6.35 9.97
CA GLN A 113 0.48 -7.02 11.12
C GLN A 113 -0.79 -7.78 10.73
N LEU A 114 -1.67 -7.20 9.90
CA LEU A 114 -2.91 -7.86 9.46
C LEU A 114 -2.62 -9.11 8.62
N LEU A 115 -1.72 -8.99 7.64
CA LEU A 115 -1.34 -10.10 6.77
C LEU A 115 -0.57 -11.18 7.55
N GLY A 116 0.35 -10.79 8.42
CA GLY A 116 1.10 -11.71 9.29
C GLY A 116 0.18 -12.47 10.24
N THR A 117 -0.76 -11.78 10.91
CA THR A 117 -1.74 -12.43 11.79
C THR A 117 -2.56 -13.48 11.04
N PHE A 118 -3.00 -13.15 9.82
CA PHE A 118 -3.70 -14.10 8.97
C PHE A 118 -2.83 -15.32 8.62
N LEU A 119 -1.61 -15.11 8.13
CA LEU A 119 -0.72 -16.18 7.69
C LEU A 119 -0.29 -17.10 8.84
N ASP A 120 0.11 -16.54 9.97
CA ASP A 120 0.52 -17.29 11.15
C ASP A 120 -0.64 -18.15 11.69
N SER A 121 -1.82 -17.55 11.81
CA SER A 121 -3.00 -18.25 12.35
C SER A 121 -3.53 -19.30 11.38
N ALA A 122 -3.54 -19.01 10.08
CA ALA A 122 -3.93 -19.96 9.04
C ALA A 122 -2.95 -21.15 9.00
N GLY A 123 -1.64 -20.88 9.16
CA GLY A 123 -0.62 -21.91 9.24
C GLY A 123 -0.76 -22.81 10.47
N ALA A 124 -1.07 -22.21 11.64
CA ALA A 124 -1.25 -22.94 12.89
C ALA A 124 -2.52 -23.83 12.90
N ALA A 125 -3.61 -23.37 12.28
CA ALA A 125 -4.87 -24.12 12.25
C ALA A 125 -4.82 -25.33 11.30
N GLY A 126 -4.10 -25.23 10.18
CA GLY A 126 -3.98 -26.28 9.17
C GLY A 126 -5.34 -26.79 8.67
N ASP A 127 -5.43 -28.08 8.35
CA ASP A 127 -6.64 -28.69 7.79
C ASP A 127 -7.81 -28.80 8.79
N ARG A 128 -7.62 -28.38 10.06
CA ARG A 128 -8.60 -28.53 11.14
C ARG A 128 -9.37 -27.25 11.45
N ILE A 129 -9.10 -26.16 10.72
CA ILE A 129 -9.80 -24.89 10.90
C ILE A 129 -11.31 -25.10 10.77
N ASP A 130 -12.08 -24.53 11.70
CA ASP A 130 -13.54 -24.47 11.59
C ASP A 130 -13.98 -23.24 10.78
N GLN A 131 -15.26 -23.20 10.43
CA GLN A 131 -15.77 -22.17 9.53
C GLN A 131 -15.74 -20.78 10.16
N GLU A 132 -16.05 -20.67 11.45
CA GLU A 132 -16.07 -19.40 12.18
C GLU A 132 -14.66 -18.80 12.23
N THR A 133 -13.66 -19.61 12.57
CA THR A 133 -12.26 -19.22 12.56
C THR A 133 -11.80 -18.84 11.15
N ALA A 134 -12.19 -19.60 10.12
CA ALA A 134 -11.83 -19.26 8.74
C ALA A 134 -12.42 -17.92 8.29
N GLN A 135 -13.65 -17.60 8.70
CA GLN A 135 -14.31 -16.31 8.45
C GLN A 135 -13.62 -15.17 9.19
N GLU A 136 -13.29 -15.36 10.48
CA GLU A 136 -12.54 -14.38 11.26
C GLU A 136 -11.19 -14.07 10.61
N LEU A 137 -10.44 -15.12 10.24
CA LEU A 137 -9.13 -14.97 9.61
C LEU A 137 -9.23 -14.28 8.24
N ALA A 138 -10.19 -14.67 7.40
CA ALA A 138 -10.43 -13.98 6.13
C ALA A 138 -10.75 -12.47 6.32
N GLY A 139 -11.35 -12.11 7.45
CA GLY A 139 -11.56 -10.71 7.85
C GLY A 139 -10.28 -9.88 7.91
N TYR A 140 -9.14 -10.44 8.35
CA TYR A 140 -7.86 -9.73 8.35
C TYR A 140 -7.38 -9.39 6.93
N ALA A 141 -7.54 -10.31 5.97
CA ALA A 141 -7.21 -10.05 4.57
C ALA A 141 -8.09 -8.93 4.00
N VAL A 142 -9.38 -8.90 4.32
CA VAL A 142 -10.28 -7.80 3.92
C VAL A 142 -9.85 -6.47 4.53
N GLN A 143 -9.45 -6.44 5.79
CA GLN A 143 -8.96 -5.21 6.44
C GLN A 143 -7.65 -4.73 5.81
N ALA A 144 -6.70 -5.64 5.52
CA ALA A 144 -5.44 -5.30 4.86
C ALA A 144 -5.69 -4.68 3.48
N TYR A 145 -6.63 -5.23 2.70
CA TYR A 145 -7.05 -4.66 1.42
C TYR A 145 -7.49 -3.20 1.54
N LEU A 146 -8.31 -2.87 2.54
CA LEU A 146 -8.82 -1.51 2.75
C LEU A 146 -7.70 -0.53 3.12
N VAL A 147 -6.79 -0.93 4.01
CA VAL A 147 -5.63 -0.13 4.41
C VAL A 147 -4.76 0.16 3.18
N LEU A 148 -4.37 -0.88 2.46
CA LEU A 148 -3.44 -0.77 1.32
C LEU A 148 -4.04 -0.01 0.14
N THR A 149 -5.36 -0.09 -0.06
CA THR A 149 -6.03 0.70 -1.10
C THR A 149 -5.88 2.19 -0.82
N GLN A 150 -6.14 2.61 0.41
CA GLN A 150 -5.99 4.02 0.82
C GLN A 150 -4.52 4.45 0.84
N HIS A 151 -3.63 3.53 1.20
CA HIS A 151 -2.19 3.75 1.25
C HIS A 151 -1.63 4.09 -0.14
N PHE A 152 -1.85 3.22 -1.14
CA PHE A 152 -1.41 3.45 -2.51
C PHE A 152 -2.01 4.72 -3.11
N ASP A 153 -3.25 5.07 -2.75
CA ASP A 153 -3.86 6.32 -3.19
C ASP A 153 -3.15 7.56 -2.62
N LYS A 154 -2.65 7.51 -1.39
CA LYS A 154 -1.84 8.62 -0.83
C LYS A 154 -0.49 8.72 -1.50
N GLU A 155 0.14 7.60 -1.81
CA GLU A 155 1.42 7.60 -2.49
C GLU A 155 1.32 8.24 -3.85
N GLU A 156 0.40 7.74 -4.67
CA GLU A 156 0.29 8.15 -6.05
C GLU A 156 -0.16 9.61 -6.20
N ASN A 157 -1.02 10.08 -5.31
CA ASN A 157 -1.65 11.39 -5.44
C ASN A 157 -1.02 12.48 -4.55
N VAL A 158 -0.26 12.09 -3.53
CA VAL A 158 0.33 13.03 -2.56
C VAL A 158 1.83 12.81 -2.44
N LEU A 159 2.26 11.60 -2.07
CA LEU A 159 3.63 11.37 -1.65
C LEU A 159 4.63 11.42 -2.81
N PHE A 160 4.37 10.71 -3.92
CA PHE A 160 5.26 10.72 -5.08
C PHE A 160 5.31 12.09 -5.75
N PRO A 161 4.20 12.82 -5.97
CA PRO A 161 4.28 14.19 -6.47
C PRO A 161 4.99 15.16 -5.51
N MET A 162 4.93 14.90 -4.21
CA MET A 162 5.66 15.67 -3.21
C MET A 162 7.16 15.37 -3.31
N ALA A 163 7.56 14.10 -3.34
CA ALA A 163 8.94 13.66 -3.53
C ALA A 163 9.56 14.22 -4.81
N GLU A 164 8.82 14.18 -5.93
CA GLU A 164 9.29 14.69 -7.23
C GLU A 164 9.67 16.17 -7.18
N ARG A 165 8.94 16.98 -6.40
CA ARG A 165 9.25 18.42 -6.24
C ARG A 165 10.36 18.69 -5.22
N MET A 166 10.55 17.79 -4.26
CA MET A 166 11.46 17.99 -3.14
C MET A 166 12.88 17.50 -3.42
N LEU A 167 13.02 16.32 -4.03
CA LEU A 167 14.31 15.69 -4.23
C LEU A 167 15.11 16.37 -5.35
N SER A 168 16.42 16.55 -5.11
CA SER A 168 17.34 17.06 -6.13
C SER A 168 17.55 16.02 -7.26
N PRO A 169 18.07 16.42 -8.43
CA PRO A 169 18.47 15.46 -9.47
C PRO A 169 19.41 14.36 -8.96
N GLU A 170 20.40 14.73 -8.15
CA GLU A 170 21.39 13.79 -7.59
C GLU A 170 20.74 12.80 -6.61
N GLU A 171 19.77 13.27 -5.81
CA GLU A 171 18.99 12.42 -4.91
C GLU A 171 18.10 11.45 -5.70
N LYS A 172 17.50 11.89 -6.81
CA LYS A 172 16.72 11.01 -7.69
C LYS A 172 17.61 9.94 -8.34
N ASP A 173 18.81 10.29 -8.77
CA ASP A 173 19.78 9.34 -9.31
C ASP A 173 20.24 8.33 -8.24
N GLN A 174 20.48 8.79 -7.01
CA GLN A 174 20.82 7.93 -5.88
C GLN A 174 19.69 6.93 -5.58
N LEU A 175 18.45 7.40 -5.49
CA LEU A 175 17.28 6.55 -5.27
C LEU A 175 17.14 5.50 -6.37
N HIS A 176 17.36 5.90 -7.62
CA HIS A 176 17.33 4.98 -8.75
C HIS A 176 18.41 3.89 -8.63
N GLY A 177 19.64 4.25 -8.28
CA GLY A 177 20.72 3.29 -8.05
C GLY A 177 20.37 2.25 -6.98
N MET A 178 19.86 2.70 -5.82
CA MET A 178 19.45 1.81 -4.72
C MET A 178 18.38 0.80 -5.15
N MET A 179 17.38 1.23 -5.94
CA MET A 179 16.30 0.35 -6.39
C MET A 179 16.75 -0.71 -7.40
N GLN A 180 17.82 -0.45 -8.17
CA GLN A 180 18.35 -1.41 -9.15
C GLN A 180 19.25 -2.48 -8.51
N GLU A 181 19.92 -2.18 -7.40
CA GLU A 181 20.77 -3.14 -6.69
C GLU A 181 19.98 -4.30 -6.07
N LEU A 182 18.70 -4.10 -5.77
CA LEU A 182 17.79 -5.13 -5.24
C LEU A 182 17.34 -6.18 -6.28
N LEU A 183 17.56 -5.92 -7.57
CA LEU A 183 17.17 -6.82 -8.66
C LEU A 183 18.30 -7.80 -9.06
N ASN A 184 19.46 -7.71 -8.40
CA ASN A 184 20.65 -8.55 -8.64
C ASN A 184 20.96 -9.46 -7.45
#